data_AF-A0A8S2K2I0-F1
#
_entry.id   AF-A0A8S2K2I0-F1
#
_cell.length_a   1.000
_cell.length_b   1.000
_cell.length_c   1.000
_cell.angle_alpha   90.00
_cell.angle_beta   90.00
_cell.angle_gamma   90.00
#
_symmetry.space_group_name_H-M   'P 1'
#
loop_
_entity.id
_entity.type
_entity.pdbx_description
1 polymer ?
#
loop_
_entity_poly.entity_id
_entity_poly.type
_entity_poly.pdbx_seq_one_letter_code
_entity_poly.pdbx_strand_id
1 'polypeptide(L)'
;MYPSFCPFRQPFGRFVNNSVHSVGRFVVWIFPEYSSTVAGSCSADAPFQAVFDGLISWRNNRGLEWVMSSTIELKNAVVYDNADTGILSVTAINHQATNLQNVQNTFYNENTDSSIIDSIIVGDTGLSTSPVVAGEDGLTVMWDCGLRVRNITFINFPSSNTQAIFGPIIDGRCTVFCGGWTTRFSQLSFVNVQNRGNFRWVYDAVFIDEDGSLGNVAGSAIIAPDRLWNGSSACPPTPNFVNAITCPLSLGTWIRFAFNQVNLGQNGEVLNVYDTSNHHTVVLNLAKCLTHPKGYMMTPFARQTYFFQFQNANVTDLFFLRFFNIYYIKYVSYQPDLVDTISSTSLVTPSSTPLSSASNNGDWYYGNNTSVFTYIVKNPSTNTIPTDVSIELNVVKCRHPNCQPPAQPGLELPATQRPTPALYWSNDSDWSFATEGYGGSNEVKPVDNTNIYIPRGVWLVVDYPLPRILSLRIDGVLEFEQGINDTLYVDNILINGGQLELGITMDTSTFQTLNVFT
;
A
#
# COMPACT_ATOMS: atom_id res chain seq x y z
N MET A 1 -16.43 -40.28 -2.50
CA MET A 1 -15.23 -39.42 -2.62
C MET A 1 -14.40 -39.68 -1.37
N TYR A 2 -13.16 -40.15 -1.49
CA TYR A 2 -12.31 -40.50 -0.33
C TYR A 2 -11.88 -39.21 0.38
N PRO A 3 -12.34 -38.92 1.61
CA PRO A 3 -12.04 -37.67 2.32
C PRO A 3 -10.54 -37.48 2.63
N SER A 4 -9.73 -38.51 2.44
CA SER A 4 -8.30 -38.57 2.75
C SER A 4 -7.38 -38.54 1.53
N PHE A 5 -7.91 -38.60 0.31
CA PHE A 5 -7.10 -38.65 -0.91
C PHE A 5 -6.88 -37.24 -1.48
N CYS A 6 -5.66 -36.73 -1.32
CA CYS A 6 -5.22 -35.45 -1.88
C CYS A 6 -4.12 -35.66 -2.91
N PRO A 7 -4.44 -35.73 -4.23
CA PRO A 7 -3.47 -35.97 -5.30
C PRO A 7 -2.25 -35.05 -5.24
N PHE A 8 -2.46 -33.75 -4.98
CA PHE A 8 -1.39 -32.75 -4.96
C PHE A 8 -0.44 -32.87 -3.75
N ARG A 9 -0.79 -33.70 -2.76
CA ARG A 9 0.06 -34.02 -1.59
C ARG A 9 0.74 -35.37 -1.69
N GLN A 10 0.34 -36.22 -2.64
CA GLN A 10 0.92 -37.56 -2.81
C GLN A 10 2.42 -37.45 -3.06
N PRO A 11 3.27 -38.28 -2.42
CA PRO A 11 4.69 -38.33 -2.74
C PRO A 11 4.89 -38.56 -4.23
N PHE A 12 5.68 -37.69 -4.86
CA PHE A 12 6.19 -37.95 -6.19
C PHE A 12 7.27 -39.01 -6.08
N GLY A 13 7.36 -39.90 -7.04
CA GLY A 13 8.58 -40.68 -7.22
C GLY A 13 9.71 -39.77 -7.73
N ARG A 14 10.52 -40.32 -8.62
CA ARG A 14 11.56 -39.56 -9.32
C ARG A 14 11.24 -39.57 -10.81
N PHE A 15 11.24 -38.40 -11.45
CA PHE A 15 11.10 -38.27 -12.90
C PHE A 15 12.49 -38.13 -13.51
N VAL A 16 13.01 -39.22 -14.10
CA VAL A 16 14.44 -39.36 -14.44
C VAL A 16 14.67 -39.53 -15.94
N ASN A 17 15.66 -38.83 -16.49
CA ASN A 17 16.21 -39.01 -17.84
C ASN A 17 15.15 -38.93 -18.95
N ASN A 18 14.29 -37.92 -18.87
CA ASN A 18 13.29 -37.67 -19.89
C ASN A 18 13.79 -36.62 -20.87
N SER A 19 13.59 -36.88 -22.16
CA SER A 19 13.88 -35.95 -23.24
C SER A 19 12.59 -35.59 -23.95
N VAL A 20 12.24 -34.31 -24.01
CA VAL A 20 11.00 -33.85 -24.62
C VAL A 20 11.26 -32.59 -25.43
N HIS A 21 10.70 -32.52 -26.62
CA HIS A 21 10.94 -31.39 -27.51
C HIS A 21 9.79 -31.15 -28.48
N SER A 22 9.71 -29.94 -29.01
CA SER A 22 8.76 -29.59 -30.07
C SER A 22 7.30 -29.83 -29.72
N VAL A 23 6.92 -29.79 -28.43
CA VAL A 23 5.54 -30.06 -27.97
C VAL A 23 4.61 -28.85 -28.08
N GLY A 24 5.08 -27.74 -28.65
CA GLY A 24 4.29 -26.51 -28.91
C GLY A 24 3.95 -25.67 -27.66
N ARG A 25 3.95 -26.25 -26.46
CA ARG A 25 3.76 -25.53 -25.18
C ARG A 25 4.83 -25.88 -24.16
N PHE A 26 4.47 -26.63 -23.12
CA PHE A 26 5.30 -26.88 -21.94
C PHE A 26 5.78 -28.33 -21.95
N VAL A 27 7.06 -28.58 -21.65
CA VAL A 27 7.56 -29.95 -21.50
C VAL A 27 7.07 -30.58 -20.22
N VAL A 28 7.22 -29.86 -19.09
CA VAL A 28 6.61 -30.21 -17.81
C VAL A 28 5.81 -29.01 -17.33
N TRP A 29 4.55 -29.25 -16.99
CA TRP A 29 3.69 -28.22 -16.40
C TRP A 29 3.03 -28.77 -15.14
N ILE A 30 3.45 -28.26 -13.98
CA ILE A 30 2.87 -28.60 -12.69
C ILE A 30 1.81 -27.54 -12.36
N PHE A 31 0.54 -27.91 -12.50
CA PHE A 31 -0.61 -27.02 -12.36
C PHE A 31 -1.84 -27.78 -11.82
N PRO A 32 -2.73 -27.14 -11.04
CA PRO A 32 -2.60 -25.78 -10.50
C PRO A 32 -1.64 -25.69 -9.31
N GLU A 33 -1.41 -26.80 -8.62
CA GLU A 33 -0.56 -26.88 -7.42
C GLU A 33 0.04 -28.27 -7.25
N TYR A 34 1.18 -28.34 -6.55
CA TYR A 34 1.79 -29.57 -6.08
C TYR A 34 2.70 -29.29 -4.88
N SER A 35 2.37 -29.88 -3.74
CA SER A 35 3.14 -29.72 -2.49
C SER A 35 3.15 -31.07 -1.79
N SER A 36 4.00 -31.96 -2.26
CA SER A 36 4.05 -33.34 -1.79
C SER A 36 4.45 -33.43 -0.32
N THR A 37 3.89 -34.44 0.35
CA THR A 37 4.14 -34.70 1.77
C THR A 37 4.42 -36.17 1.99
N VAL A 38 5.18 -36.50 3.04
CA VAL A 38 5.64 -37.87 3.31
C VAL A 38 4.48 -38.87 3.35
N ALA A 39 3.36 -38.50 3.97
CA ALA A 39 2.21 -39.38 4.13
C ALA A 39 1.16 -39.27 3.00
N GLY A 40 1.26 -38.29 2.10
CA GLY A 40 0.33 -38.11 0.98
C GLY A 40 -1.11 -37.68 1.31
N SER A 41 -1.52 -37.76 2.58
CA SER A 41 -2.88 -37.44 3.00
C SER A 41 -3.16 -35.94 3.03
N CYS A 42 -4.43 -35.56 2.94
CA CYS A 42 -4.87 -34.16 2.97
C CYS A 42 -4.46 -33.37 4.22
N SER A 43 -4.25 -34.06 5.35
CA SER A 43 -3.89 -33.46 6.64
C SER A 43 -2.41 -33.58 7.00
N ALA A 44 -1.58 -34.18 6.13
CA ALA A 44 -0.16 -34.36 6.40
C ALA A 44 0.62 -33.13 5.98
N ASP A 45 1.47 -32.59 6.84
CA ASP A 45 2.22 -31.36 6.54
C ASP A 45 3.74 -31.54 6.48
N ALA A 46 4.25 -32.76 6.70
CA ALA A 46 5.67 -33.05 6.58
C ALA A 46 6.07 -33.01 5.09
N PRO A 47 6.87 -32.03 4.65
CA PRO A 47 7.20 -31.84 3.24
C PRO A 47 7.98 -33.03 2.69
N PHE A 48 7.75 -33.36 1.42
CA PHE A 48 8.47 -34.39 0.69
C PHE A 48 8.90 -33.85 -0.66
N GLN A 49 10.18 -33.98 -1.00
CA GLN A 49 10.74 -33.38 -2.21
C GLN A 49 10.35 -34.16 -3.47
N ALA A 50 9.80 -33.45 -4.46
CA ALA A 50 9.52 -33.99 -5.78
C ALA A 50 10.69 -33.73 -6.71
N VAL A 51 11.34 -34.81 -7.18
CA VAL A 51 12.63 -34.72 -7.88
C VAL A 51 12.47 -34.98 -9.38
N PHE A 52 12.90 -34.00 -10.18
CA PHE A 52 13.06 -34.07 -11.63
C PHE A 52 14.56 -34.09 -11.94
N ASP A 53 15.07 -35.20 -12.45
CA ASP A 53 16.50 -35.43 -12.63
C ASP A 53 16.84 -35.78 -14.08
N GLY A 54 17.77 -35.05 -14.70
CA GLY A 54 18.21 -35.38 -16.05
C GLY A 54 17.18 -35.02 -17.13
N LEU A 55 16.36 -33.99 -16.90
CA LEU A 55 15.41 -33.49 -17.90
C LEU A 55 16.17 -32.82 -19.05
N ILE A 56 15.92 -33.24 -20.28
CA ILE A 56 16.39 -32.56 -21.48
C ILE A 56 15.19 -31.97 -22.22
N SER A 57 15.17 -30.66 -22.41
CA SER A 57 14.03 -29.95 -23.00
C SER A 57 14.44 -28.91 -24.04
N TRP A 58 13.88 -29.00 -25.25
CA TRP A 58 14.17 -27.99 -26.29
C TRP A 58 13.09 -27.74 -27.33
N ARG A 59 13.14 -26.55 -27.96
CA ARG A 59 12.20 -26.13 -29.03
C ARG A 59 10.74 -26.23 -28.62
N ASN A 60 10.44 -25.84 -27.39
CA ASN A 60 9.09 -25.73 -26.88
C ASN A 60 8.76 -24.26 -26.66
N ASN A 61 7.54 -23.96 -26.19
CA ASN A 61 7.28 -22.62 -25.66
C ASN A 61 8.03 -22.44 -24.34
N ARG A 62 7.83 -23.36 -23.37
CA ARG A 62 8.63 -23.43 -22.13
C ARG A 62 9.14 -24.83 -21.87
N GLY A 63 10.27 -24.93 -21.18
CA GLY A 63 10.77 -26.21 -20.71
C GLY A 63 9.96 -26.71 -19.52
N LEU A 64 10.35 -26.32 -18.31
CA LEU A 64 9.68 -26.76 -17.09
C LEU A 64 9.04 -25.58 -16.39
N GLU A 65 7.74 -25.69 -16.10
CA GLU A 65 6.97 -24.71 -15.34
C GLU A 65 6.29 -25.36 -14.14
N TRP A 66 6.36 -24.70 -12.98
CA TRP A 66 5.53 -25.06 -11.83
C TRP A 66 4.81 -23.87 -11.22
N VAL A 67 3.54 -24.10 -10.88
CA VAL A 67 2.61 -23.10 -10.35
C VAL A 67 2.11 -23.54 -8.98
N MET A 68 2.07 -22.61 -8.01
CA MET A 68 1.63 -22.84 -6.61
C MET A 68 2.16 -24.16 -6.04
N SER A 69 3.45 -24.41 -6.27
CA SER A 69 4.08 -25.69 -5.97
C SER A 69 5.36 -25.50 -5.18
N SER A 70 5.50 -26.24 -4.08
CA SER A 70 6.66 -26.21 -3.19
C SER A 70 7.39 -27.54 -3.23
N THR A 71 8.62 -27.56 -2.69
CA THR A 71 9.44 -28.79 -2.56
C THR A 71 9.80 -29.44 -3.90
N ILE A 72 9.95 -28.66 -4.97
CA ILE A 72 10.31 -29.14 -6.31
C ILE A 72 11.82 -29.04 -6.53
N GLU A 73 12.52 -30.16 -6.68
CA GLU A 73 13.93 -30.18 -7.08
C GLU A 73 14.04 -30.48 -8.58
N LEU A 74 14.63 -29.56 -9.33
CA LEU A 74 15.12 -29.81 -10.68
C LEU A 74 16.63 -29.93 -10.64
N LYS A 75 17.17 -31.07 -11.09
CA LYS A 75 18.61 -31.33 -11.10
C LYS A 75 19.09 -31.97 -12.39
N ASN A 76 20.35 -31.72 -12.74
CA ASN A 76 21.00 -32.28 -13.93
C ASN A 76 20.24 -32.00 -15.23
N ALA A 77 19.49 -30.91 -15.30
CA ALA A 77 18.66 -30.59 -16.45
C ALA A 77 19.46 -29.87 -17.53
N VAL A 78 19.07 -30.06 -18.79
CA VAL A 78 19.57 -29.33 -19.94
C VAL A 78 18.38 -28.77 -20.70
N VAL A 79 18.16 -27.46 -20.59
CA VAL A 79 17.06 -26.77 -21.28
C VAL A 79 17.63 -25.78 -22.30
N TYR A 80 17.13 -25.81 -23.53
CA TYR A 80 17.67 -24.97 -24.59
C TYR A 80 16.66 -24.62 -25.69
N ASP A 81 16.86 -23.51 -26.40
CA ASP A 81 16.06 -23.09 -27.55
C ASP A 81 14.53 -23.11 -27.28
N ASN A 82 14.08 -22.67 -26.10
CA ASN A 82 12.65 -22.51 -25.82
C ASN A 82 12.21 -21.09 -26.17
N ALA A 83 11.03 -20.94 -26.78
CA ALA A 83 10.54 -19.68 -27.37
C ALA A 83 9.94 -18.68 -26.37
N ASP A 84 10.17 -18.86 -25.07
CA ASP A 84 9.66 -17.96 -24.04
C ASP A 84 10.55 -18.05 -22.79
N THR A 85 10.59 -19.23 -22.16
CA THR A 85 11.41 -19.46 -20.97
C THR A 85 11.91 -20.89 -20.88
N GLY A 86 13.19 -21.06 -20.50
CA GLY A 86 13.74 -22.38 -20.19
C GLY A 86 13.06 -23.02 -18.98
N ILE A 87 13.17 -22.38 -17.82
CA ILE A 87 12.56 -22.83 -16.56
C ILE A 87 11.80 -21.68 -15.92
N LEU A 88 10.52 -21.91 -15.61
CA LEU A 88 9.65 -20.91 -15.02
C LEU A 88 9.12 -21.39 -13.67
N SER A 89 9.56 -20.74 -12.61
CA SER A 89 9.00 -20.96 -11.27
C SER A 89 8.00 -19.85 -10.99
N VAL A 90 6.71 -20.17 -10.79
CA VAL A 90 5.70 -19.11 -10.61
C VAL A 90 5.60 -18.68 -9.15
N THR A 91 5.18 -19.59 -8.28
CA THR A 91 4.88 -19.31 -6.86
C THR A 91 4.95 -20.63 -6.10
N ALA A 92 5.54 -20.60 -4.91
CA ALA A 92 5.69 -21.77 -4.04
C ALA A 92 4.44 -22.02 -3.18
N ILE A 93 3.60 -21.00 -3.02
CA ILE A 93 2.53 -20.98 -2.02
C ILE A 93 1.17 -20.88 -2.72
N ASN A 94 0.29 -21.86 -2.48
CA ASN A 94 -1.13 -21.73 -2.84
C ASN A 94 -1.80 -20.66 -1.96
N HIS A 95 -2.67 -19.83 -2.56
CA HIS A 95 -3.53 -18.87 -1.86
C HIS A 95 -4.42 -19.45 -0.75
N GLN A 96 -4.65 -20.77 -0.75
CA GLN A 96 -5.42 -21.48 0.28
C GLN A 96 -4.55 -22.38 1.17
N ALA A 97 -3.21 -22.25 1.11
CA ALA A 97 -2.31 -23.07 1.90
C ALA A 97 -2.53 -22.84 3.41
N THR A 98 -2.87 -23.91 4.13
CA THR A 98 -3.08 -23.92 5.58
C THR A 98 -1.81 -24.29 6.37
N ASN A 99 -0.77 -24.78 5.68
CA ASN A 99 0.46 -25.31 6.26
C ASN A 99 1.69 -24.41 6.03
N LEU A 100 1.47 -23.11 5.83
CA LEU A 100 2.50 -22.12 5.47
C LEU A 100 3.76 -22.22 6.34
N GLN A 101 3.61 -22.37 7.65
CA GLN A 101 4.75 -22.45 8.57
C GLN A 101 5.69 -23.61 8.27
N ASN A 102 5.15 -24.79 7.91
CA ASN A 102 5.96 -25.98 7.62
C ASN A 102 6.71 -25.83 6.30
N VAL A 103 6.07 -25.24 5.29
CA VAL A 103 6.69 -24.92 4.00
C VAL A 103 7.77 -23.84 4.19
N GLN A 104 7.50 -22.80 4.97
CA GLN A 104 8.48 -21.75 5.27
C GLN A 104 9.73 -22.28 6.00
N ASN A 105 9.59 -23.32 6.82
CA ASN A 105 10.72 -23.93 7.53
C ASN A 105 11.71 -24.66 6.60
N THR A 106 11.31 -24.99 5.37
CA THR A 106 12.21 -25.63 4.40
C THR A 106 13.00 -24.64 3.56
N PHE A 107 12.64 -23.35 3.55
CA PHE A 107 13.13 -22.44 2.52
C PHE A 107 14.64 -22.35 2.41
N TYR A 108 15.10 -22.31 1.16
CA TYR A 108 16.51 -22.27 0.79
C TYR A 108 17.32 -23.51 1.22
N ASN A 109 16.69 -24.56 1.76
CA ASN A 109 17.31 -25.86 1.97
C ASN A 109 17.09 -26.72 0.73
N GLU A 110 18.18 -27.01 0.01
CA GLU A 110 18.15 -27.77 -1.24
C GLU A 110 17.60 -29.19 -1.11
N ASN A 111 17.53 -29.77 0.09
CA ASN A 111 17.05 -31.15 0.32
C ASN A 111 15.57 -31.21 0.71
N THR A 112 14.95 -30.07 0.98
CA THR A 112 13.58 -30.02 1.52
C THR A 112 12.70 -28.96 0.87
N ASP A 113 13.26 -27.97 0.18
CA ASP A 113 12.52 -26.95 -0.55
C ASP A 113 12.78 -26.98 -2.05
N SER A 114 12.14 -26.08 -2.78
CA SER A 114 12.30 -25.93 -4.22
C SER A 114 13.71 -25.44 -4.59
N SER A 115 14.34 -26.17 -5.50
CA SER A 115 15.70 -25.89 -5.93
C SER A 115 15.90 -26.20 -7.41
N ILE A 116 16.79 -25.44 -8.06
CA ILE A 116 17.30 -25.73 -9.40
C ILE A 116 18.80 -25.89 -9.24
N ILE A 117 19.31 -27.10 -9.49
CA ILE A 117 20.71 -27.43 -9.22
C ILE A 117 21.40 -28.13 -10.40
N ASP A 118 22.70 -27.96 -10.52
CA ASP A 118 23.58 -28.77 -11.39
C ASP A 118 23.07 -28.85 -12.85
N SER A 119 22.55 -27.75 -13.39
CA SER A 119 21.83 -27.73 -14.67
C SER A 119 22.42 -26.72 -15.67
N ILE A 120 22.08 -26.91 -16.94
CA ILE A 120 22.52 -26.05 -18.06
C ILE A 120 21.29 -25.42 -18.71
N ILE A 121 21.34 -24.10 -18.87
CA ILE A 121 20.30 -23.31 -19.51
C ILE A 121 20.92 -22.56 -20.69
N VAL A 122 20.53 -22.93 -21.91
CA VAL A 122 21.02 -22.29 -23.14
C VAL A 122 19.90 -21.45 -23.73
N GLY A 123 20.14 -20.17 -23.97
CA GLY A 123 19.19 -19.32 -24.68
C GLY A 123 19.09 -19.75 -26.14
N ASP A 124 20.15 -19.46 -26.90
CA ASP A 124 20.23 -19.75 -28.33
C ASP A 124 21.42 -20.66 -28.65
N THR A 125 21.18 -21.87 -29.13
CA THR A 125 22.26 -22.76 -29.60
C THR A 125 22.86 -22.33 -30.95
N GLY A 126 22.21 -21.42 -31.67
CA GLY A 126 22.52 -21.08 -33.06
C GLY A 126 22.09 -22.16 -34.07
N LEU A 127 21.47 -23.24 -33.60
CA LEU A 127 20.95 -24.35 -34.43
C LEU A 127 19.45 -24.19 -34.72
N SER A 128 18.75 -23.38 -33.91
CA SER A 128 17.33 -23.07 -34.07
C SER A 128 17.13 -21.98 -35.14
N THR A 129 16.08 -22.12 -35.94
CA THR A 129 15.62 -21.04 -36.84
C THR A 129 14.86 -19.95 -36.09
N SER A 130 14.54 -20.18 -34.82
CA SER A 130 13.90 -19.24 -33.90
C SER A 130 14.97 -18.78 -32.90
N PRO A 131 15.66 -17.66 -33.15
CA PRO A 131 16.63 -17.10 -32.20
C PRO A 131 15.90 -16.59 -30.95
N VAL A 132 16.63 -16.43 -29.85
CA VAL A 132 16.07 -15.82 -28.63
C VAL A 132 15.65 -14.39 -28.93
N VAL A 133 14.40 -14.05 -28.65
CA VAL A 133 13.87 -12.70 -28.90
C VAL A 133 13.88 -11.84 -27.66
N ALA A 134 13.75 -10.53 -27.85
CA ALA A 134 13.71 -9.57 -26.77
C ALA A 134 12.57 -9.87 -25.79
N GLY A 135 12.88 -9.94 -24.50
CA GLY A 135 11.91 -10.25 -23.44
C GLY A 135 11.86 -11.73 -23.01
N GLU A 136 12.50 -12.64 -23.75
CA GLU A 136 12.66 -14.04 -23.34
C GLU A 136 13.79 -14.21 -22.33
N ASP A 137 13.68 -15.29 -21.53
CA ASP A 137 14.65 -15.58 -20.48
C ASP A 137 15.01 -17.05 -20.30
N GLY A 138 16.15 -17.29 -19.66
CA GLY A 138 16.56 -18.65 -19.30
C GLY A 138 15.80 -19.19 -18.10
N LEU A 139 15.76 -18.38 -17.04
CA LEU A 139 15.17 -18.70 -15.75
C LEU A 139 14.31 -17.53 -15.25
N THR A 140 13.01 -17.75 -15.16
CA THR A 140 12.09 -16.87 -14.45
C THR A 140 12.00 -17.33 -12.99
N VAL A 141 12.45 -16.48 -12.07
CA VAL A 141 12.41 -16.80 -10.64
C VAL A 141 11.00 -16.67 -10.09
N MET A 142 10.78 -17.33 -8.95
CA MET A 142 9.48 -17.35 -8.31
C MET A 142 9.11 -16.00 -7.73
N TRP A 143 7.81 -15.81 -7.67
CA TRP A 143 7.17 -14.84 -6.83
C TRP A 143 7.67 -15.03 -5.38
N ASP A 144 7.52 -16.19 -4.75
CA ASP A 144 7.75 -16.31 -3.30
C ASP A 144 9.22 -16.40 -2.85
N CYS A 145 9.45 -16.37 -1.54
CA CYS A 145 10.73 -16.82 -1.00
C CYS A 145 10.85 -18.34 -1.19
N GLY A 146 12.07 -18.86 -1.07
CA GLY A 146 12.34 -20.32 -0.99
C GLY A 146 13.26 -20.83 -2.08
N LEU A 147 13.21 -20.24 -3.28
CA LEU A 147 14.03 -20.73 -4.39
C LEU A 147 15.53 -20.63 -4.09
N ARG A 148 16.19 -21.78 -4.22
CA ARG A 148 17.65 -21.87 -4.31
C ARG A 148 18.06 -22.30 -5.71
N VAL A 149 19.01 -21.57 -6.29
CA VAL A 149 19.58 -21.83 -7.60
C VAL A 149 21.07 -22.03 -7.42
N ARG A 150 21.59 -23.22 -7.73
CA ARG A 150 23.00 -23.57 -7.48
C ARG A 150 23.61 -24.28 -8.67
N ASN A 151 24.86 -23.95 -8.99
CA ASN A 151 25.63 -24.68 -10.01
C ASN A 151 24.91 -24.73 -11.36
N ILE A 152 24.49 -23.55 -11.84
CA ILE A 152 23.81 -23.41 -13.14
C ILE A 152 24.75 -22.74 -14.13
N THR A 153 24.87 -23.34 -15.31
CA THR A 153 25.59 -22.72 -16.43
C THR A 153 24.59 -22.11 -17.41
N PHE A 154 24.62 -20.78 -17.54
CA PHE A 154 23.87 -20.05 -18.55
C PHE A 154 24.72 -19.83 -19.80
N ILE A 155 24.18 -20.15 -20.97
CA ILE A 155 24.91 -20.11 -22.24
C ILE A 155 24.10 -19.34 -23.29
N ASN A 156 24.77 -18.47 -24.06
CA ASN A 156 24.23 -17.78 -25.23
C ASN A 156 22.98 -16.93 -24.97
N PHE A 157 23.17 -15.86 -24.21
CA PHE A 157 22.24 -14.73 -24.09
C PHE A 157 22.99 -13.44 -24.55
N PRO A 158 23.23 -13.29 -25.87
CA PRO A 158 24.25 -12.39 -26.38
C PRO A 158 23.77 -10.94 -26.58
N SER A 159 22.53 -10.61 -26.21
CA SER A 159 21.94 -9.28 -26.39
C SER A 159 21.62 -8.64 -25.04
N SER A 160 21.58 -7.31 -24.98
CA SER A 160 21.05 -6.57 -23.83
C SER A 160 19.54 -6.76 -23.63
N ASN A 161 18.83 -7.23 -24.67
CA ASN A 161 17.37 -7.38 -24.65
C ASN A 161 16.90 -8.80 -24.32
N THR A 162 17.82 -9.76 -24.23
CA THR A 162 17.57 -11.11 -23.73
C THR A 162 18.18 -11.21 -22.34
N GLN A 163 17.72 -12.10 -21.47
CA GLN A 163 18.28 -12.21 -20.12
C GLN A 163 18.42 -13.66 -19.66
N ALA A 164 19.52 -13.97 -18.96
CA ALA A 164 19.68 -15.30 -18.37
C ALA A 164 18.66 -15.54 -17.24
N ILE A 165 18.47 -14.54 -16.37
CA ILE A 165 17.58 -14.60 -15.21
C ILE A 165 16.59 -13.44 -15.28
N PHE A 166 15.32 -13.71 -15.00
CA PHE A 166 14.28 -12.69 -15.01
C PHE A 166 13.44 -12.70 -13.74
N GLY A 167 12.89 -11.54 -13.40
CA GLY A 167 11.94 -11.38 -12.31
C GLY A 167 10.63 -12.14 -12.60
N PRO A 168 9.77 -12.34 -11.60
CA PRO A 168 8.60 -13.18 -11.74
C PRO A 168 7.61 -12.62 -12.76
N ILE A 169 7.04 -13.54 -13.53
CA ILE A 169 5.92 -13.31 -14.45
C ILE A 169 4.88 -14.40 -14.25
N ILE A 170 3.62 -14.02 -14.38
CA ILE A 170 2.49 -14.93 -14.34
C ILE A 170 1.52 -14.53 -15.43
N ASP A 171 1.56 -15.23 -16.55
CA ASP A 171 0.65 -14.94 -17.65
C ASP A 171 -0.81 -15.07 -17.22
N GLY A 172 -1.62 -14.14 -17.72
CA GLY A 172 -3.02 -14.00 -17.31
C GLY A 172 -3.22 -13.40 -15.91
N ARG A 173 -2.16 -13.25 -15.10
CA ARG A 173 -2.28 -12.69 -13.74
C ARG A 173 -1.45 -11.44 -13.53
N CYS A 174 -0.14 -11.47 -13.68
CA CYS A 174 0.74 -10.32 -13.53
C CYS A 174 1.92 -10.40 -14.50
N THR A 175 2.06 -9.39 -15.37
CA THR A 175 3.20 -9.24 -16.29
C THR A 175 3.92 -7.89 -16.15
N VAL A 176 3.30 -6.92 -15.46
CA VAL A 176 3.82 -5.56 -15.23
C VAL A 176 3.63 -5.23 -13.75
N PHE A 177 4.64 -4.63 -13.12
CA PHE A 177 4.68 -4.31 -11.69
C PHE A 177 4.57 -5.53 -10.76
N CYS A 178 4.99 -6.69 -11.25
CA CYS A 178 5.13 -7.92 -10.47
C CYS A 178 6.45 -7.87 -9.72
N GLY A 179 6.43 -8.03 -8.41
CA GLY A 179 7.69 -8.21 -7.68
C GLY A 179 8.03 -9.65 -7.29
N GLY A 180 9.29 -9.99 -7.28
CA GLY A 180 9.83 -11.23 -6.73
C GLY A 180 10.33 -11.06 -5.31
N TRP A 181 10.22 -12.11 -4.54
CA TRP A 181 10.86 -12.21 -3.24
C TRP A 181 12.30 -12.72 -3.42
N THR A 182 12.95 -13.01 -2.30
CA THR A 182 14.35 -13.38 -2.27
C THR A 182 14.60 -14.75 -2.91
N THR A 183 15.42 -14.78 -3.95
CA THR A 183 16.03 -16.00 -4.53
C THR A 183 17.52 -16.04 -4.19
N ARG A 184 18.04 -17.22 -3.82
CA ARG A 184 19.47 -17.39 -3.49
C ARG A 184 20.22 -18.09 -4.60
N PHE A 185 21.38 -17.54 -4.96
CA PHE A 185 22.23 -18.00 -6.03
C PHE A 185 23.63 -18.37 -5.52
N SER A 186 24.19 -19.44 -6.07
CA SER A 186 25.59 -19.84 -5.86
C SER A 186 26.11 -20.66 -7.04
N GLN A 187 27.42 -20.66 -7.25
CA GLN A 187 28.15 -21.46 -8.23
C GLN A 187 27.67 -21.27 -9.67
N LEU A 188 27.21 -20.08 -10.03
CA LEU A 188 26.76 -19.78 -11.39
C LEU A 188 27.93 -19.62 -12.37
N SER A 189 27.71 -20.00 -13.62
CA SER A 189 28.64 -19.78 -14.72
C SER A 189 27.91 -19.16 -15.91
N PHE A 190 28.58 -18.25 -16.61
CA PHE A 190 28.00 -17.50 -17.73
C PHE A 190 28.93 -17.56 -18.94
N VAL A 191 28.45 -18.13 -20.05
CA VAL A 191 29.18 -18.26 -21.32
C VAL A 191 28.43 -17.51 -22.40
N ASN A 192 29.04 -16.47 -22.98
CA ASN A 192 28.39 -15.63 -24.00
C ASN A 192 27.04 -15.05 -23.51
N VAL A 193 27.06 -14.42 -22.32
CA VAL A 193 25.90 -13.78 -21.69
C VAL A 193 26.22 -12.30 -21.49
N GLN A 194 25.55 -11.42 -22.24
CA GLN A 194 25.67 -9.97 -22.08
C GLN A 194 24.79 -9.44 -20.95
N ASN A 195 23.63 -10.05 -20.74
CA ASN A 195 22.67 -9.65 -19.72
C ASN A 195 22.30 -10.85 -18.85
N ARG A 196 22.81 -10.83 -17.61
CA ARG A 196 22.53 -11.84 -16.57
C ARG A 196 21.14 -11.66 -15.98
N GLY A 197 20.64 -10.43 -15.93
CA GLY A 197 19.29 -10.15 -15.46
C GLY A 197 18.88 -8.69 -15.56
N ASN A 198 17.58 -8.47 -15.60
CA ASN A 198 16.98 -7.16 -15.81
C ASN A 198 15.93 -6.88 -14.72
N PHE A 199 16.13 -5.82 -13.94
CA PHE A 199 15.13 -5.34 -13.00
C PHE A 199 14.27 -4.26 -13.67
N ARG A 200 12.99 -4.56 -13.86
CA ARG A 200 12.02 -3.71 -14.53
C ARG A 200 11.55 -2.54 -13.65
N TRP A 201 11.58 -2.73 -12.33
CA TRP A 201 11.18 -1.75 -11.31
C TRP A 201 11.85 -2.07 -9.96
N VAL A 202 11.73 -1.15 -8.98
CA VAL A 202 12.48 -1.17 -7.70
C VAL A 202 12.17 -2.35 -6.78
N TYR A 203 11.11 -3.11 -7.06
CA TYR A 203 10.67 -4.29 -6.30
C TYR A 203 10.58 -5.57 -7.14
N ASP A 204 11.25 -5.59 -8.30
CA ASP A 204 11.13 -6.67 -9.28
C ASP A 204 11.67 -8.01 -8.78
N ALA A 205 12.74 -8.01 -7.99
CA ALA A 205 13.20 -9.19 -7.26
C ALA A 205 14.20 -8.78 -6.16
N VAL A 206 14.60 -9.75 -5.33
CA VAL A 206 15.82 -9.65 -4.51
C VAL A 206 16.68 -10.87 -4.79
N PHE A 207 17.86 -10.67 -5.36
CA PHE A 207 18.80 -11.77 -5.60
C PHE A 207 19.89 -11.74 -4.54
N ILE A 208 20.13 -12.88 -3.89
CA ILE A 208 21.23 -13.04 -2.94
C ILE A 208 22.31 -13.88 -3.62
N ASP A 209 23.46 -13.28 -3.84
CA ASP A 209 24.66 -13.93 -4.35
C ASP A 209 25.52 -14.40 -3.17
N GLU A 210 25.49 -15.70 -2.89
CA GLU A 210 26.15 -16.26 -1.72
C GLU A 210 27.68 -16.33 -1.88
N ASP A 211 28.18 -16.47 -3.10
CA ASP A 211 29.60 -16.75 -3.37
C ASP A 211 30.27 -15.84 -4.41
N GLY A 212 29.53 -14.89 -4.97
CA GLY A 212 30.04 -13.90 -5.93
C GLY A 212 29.89 -14.34 -7.38
N SER A 213 29.32 -15.53 -7.64
CA SER A 213 29.16 -16.05 -8.99
C SER A 213 28.14 -15.27 -9.83
N LEU A 214 27.19 -14.56 -9.22
CA LEU A 214 26.16 -13.80 -9.92
C LEU A 214 26.57 -12.33 -10.17
N GLY A 215 27.05 -11.64 -9.15
CA GLY A 215 27.32 -10.19 -9.13
C GLY A 215 28.79 -9.82 -8.89
N ASN A 216 29.70 -10.80 -8.88
CA ASN A 216 31.15 -10.66 -8.64
C ASN A 216 31.54 -10.21 -7.21
N VAL A 217 30.59 -10.17 -6.28
CA VAL A 217 30.83 -9.84 -4.87
C VAL A 217 30.19 -10.93 -4.01
N ALA A 218 31.02 -11.70 -3.32
CA ALA A 218 30.54 -12.76 -2.44
C ALA A 218 29.73 -12.20 -1.27
N GLY A 219 28.64 -12.88 -0.91
CA GLY A 219 27.74 -12.45 0.15
C GLY A 219 27.13 -11.08 -0.12
N SER A 220 26.49 -10.91 -1.28
CA SER A 220 25.87 -9.65 -1.69
C SER A 220 24.40 -9.80 -2.08
N ALA A 221 23.66 -8.69 -2.03
CA ALA A 221 22.35 -8.56 -2.63
C ALA A 221 22.47 -7.83 -3.97
N ILE A 222 21.74 -8.31 -4.98
CA ILE A 222 21.57 -7.65 -6.27
C ILE A 222 20.09 -7.27 -6.39
N ILE A 223 19.85 -5.97 -6.53
CA ILE A 223 18.53 -5.34 -6.44
C ILE A 223 18.47 -4.13 -7.38
N ALA A 224 17.27 -3.64 -7.64
CA ALA A 224 17.09 -2.34 -8.28
C ALA A 224 17.33 -1.18 -7.29
N PRO A 225 17.94 -0.07 -7.75
CA PRO A 225 18.12 1.12 -6.93
C PRO A 225 16.77 1.81 -6.68
N ASP A 226 16.41 2.04 -5.41
CA ASP A 226 15.10 2.56 -5.00
C ASP A 226 15.12 4.02 -4.51
N ARG A 227 16.30 4.64 -4.45
CA ARG A 227 16.57 6.02 -3.94
C ARG A 227 16.42 6.19 -2.41
N LEU A 228 16.06 5.15 -1.65
CA LEU A 228 16.08 5.19 -0.17
C LEU A 228 17.47 4.97 0.40
N TRP A 229 18.35 4.34 -0.38
CA TRP A 229 19.77 4.24 -0.07
C TRP A 229 20.54 5.26 -0.92
N ASN A 230 21.23 6.19 -0.27
CA ASN A 230 22.18 7.07 -0.96
C ASN A 230 23.33 6.20 -1.43
N GLY A 231 23.39 5.98 -2.73
CA GLY A 231 24.31 5.11 -3.46
C GLY A 231 25.79 5.35 -3.12
N SER A 232 26.17 4.98 -1.90
CA SER A 232 27.53 4.93 -1.44
C SER A 232 28.33 4.08 -2.41
N SER A 233 29.62 4.34 -2.52
CA SER A 233 30.55 3.50 -3.30
C SER A 233 30.50 2.01 -2.92
N ALA A 234 29.88 1.66 -1.79
CA ALA A 234 29.67 0.27 -1.36
C ALA A 234 28.60 -0.49 -2.17
N CYS A 235 27.73 0.20 -2.92
CA CYS A 235 26.70 -0.42 -3.77
C CYS A 235 26.85 0.02 -5.24
N PRO A 236 27.91 -0.42 -5.95
CA PRO A 236 28.12 -0.04 -7.34
C PRO A 236 27.07 -0.66 -8.28
N PRO A 237 26.87 -0.08 -9.49
CA PRO A 237 26.11 -0.71 -10.55
C PRO A 237 26.62 -2.13 -10.83
N THR A 238 25.71 -3.09 -10.97
CA THR A 238 26.07 -4.49 -11.21
C THR A 238 26.46 -4.70 -12.68
N PRO A 239 27.67 -5.20 -12.98
CA PRO A 239 28.06 -5.50 -14.36
C PRO A 239 27.17 -6.57 -14.99
N ASN A 240 26.87 -6.43 -16.29
CA ASN A 240 26.02 -7.35 -17.05
C ASN A 240 24.59 -7.48 -16.52
N PHE A 241 24.09 -6.47 -15.82
CA PHE A 241 22.69 -6.38 -15.42
C PHE A 241 22.09 -5.07 -15.92
N VAL A 242 20.78 -5.08 -16.12
CA VAL A 242 20.01 -3.87 -16.39
C VAL A 242 19.34 -3.41 -15.09
N ASN A 243 19.52 -2.13 -14.75
CA ASN A 243 18.94 -1.46 -13.58
C ASN A 243 19.24 -2.15 -12.23
N ALA A 244 20.46 -2.64 -12.03
CA ALA A 244 20.84 -3.32 -10.80
C ALA A 244 22.04 -2.67 -10.11
N ILE A 245 22.06 -2.77 -8.78
CA ILE A 245 23.21 -2.47 -7.92
C ILE A 245 23.58 -3.71 -7.10
N THR A 246 24.88 -3.90 -6.84
CA THR A 246 25.39 -4.99 -6.01
C THR A 246 25.80 -4.43 -4.67
N CYS A 247 25.17 -4.89 -3.59
CA CYS A 247 25.44 -4.41 -2.24
C CYS A 247 25.90 -5.54 -1.32
N PRO A 248 27.06 -5.43 -0.63
CA PRO A 248 27.49 -6.41 0.36
C PRO A 248 26.47 -6.59 1.50
N LEU A 249 26.19 -7.84 1.88
CA LEU A 249 25.29 -8.16 2.98
C LEU A 249 25.85 -7.78 4.36
N SER A 250 27.14 -7.44 4.43
CA SER A 250 27.76 -6.87 5.64
C SER A 250 27.19 -5.49 6.00
N LEU A 251 26.65 -4.76 5.03
CA LEU A 251 25.91 -3.52 5.30
C LEU A 251 24.59 -3.84 6.01
N GLY A 252 23.93 -4.92 5.58
CA GLY A 252 22.60 -5.32 6.01
C GLY A 252 21.90 -6.13 4.92
N THR A 253 20.61 -6.38 5.08
CA THR A 253 19.82 -7.21 4.15
C THR A 253 18.69 -6.40 3.55
N TRP A 254 18.42 -6.60 2.27
CA TRP A 254 17.26 -6.03 1.59
C TRP A 254 16.10 -6.99 1.71
N ILE A 255 14.97 -6.43 2.10
CA ILE A 255 13.74 -7.19 2.28
C ILE A 255 12.69 -6.65 1.37
N ARG A 256 11.89 -7.56 0.83
CA ARG A 256 10.66 -7.15 0.18
C ARG A 256 9.66 -6.71 1.25
N PHE A 257 8.98 -5.62 0.98
CA PHE A 257 7.90 -5.12 1.81
C PHE A 257 6.68 -4.85 0.93
N ALA A 258 5.54 -5.42 1.31
CA ALA A 258 4.26 -5.18 0.68
C ALA A 258 3.25 -4.66 1.72
N PHE A 259 2.37 -3.77 1.26
CA PHE A 259 1.33 -3.14 2.06
C PHE A 259 0.01 -3.18 1.31
N ASN A 260 -1.01 -3.83 1.86
CA ASN A 260 -2.24 -4.16 1.14
C ASN A 260 -3.50 -3.85 1.97
N GLN A 261 -4.67 -3.82 1.33
CA GLN A 261 -5.98 -3.60 1.96
C GLN A 261 -6.14 -2.23 2.65
N VAL A 262 -5.51 -1.23 2.05
CA VAL A 262 -5.53 0.14 2.55
C VAL A 262 -6.68 0.89 1.88
N ASN A 263 -7.63 1.37 2.67
CA ASN A 263 -8.67 2.27 2.19
C ASN A 263 -8.25 3.71 2.48
N LEU A 264 -7.68 4.40 1.48
CA LEU A 264 -7.15 5.77 1.63
C LEU A 264 -8.04 6.83 0.94
N GLY A 265 -9.25 6.45 0.53
CA GLY A 265 -10.11 7.27 -0.33
C GLY A 265 -9.59 7.39 -1.77
N GLN A 266 -10.32 8.14 -2.62
CA GLN A 266 -10.06 8.24 -4.07
C GLN A 266 -8.69 8.83 -4.48
N ASN A 267 -7.93 9.41 -3.54
CA ASN A 267 -6.69 10.16 -3.86
C ASN A 267 -5.43 9.63 -3.13
N GLY A 268 -5.53 8.58 -2.32
CA GLY A 268 -4.43 8.10 -1.48
C GLY A 268 -3.38 7.23 -2.19
N GLU A 269 -3.36 7.17 -3.51
CA GLU A 269 -2.62 6.15 -4.26
C GLU A 269 -1.09 6.35 -4.25
N VAL A 270 -0.60 7.50 -3.78
CA VAL A 270 0.83 7.82 -3.74
C VAL A 270 1.34 7.82 -2.29
N LEU A 271 2.32 6.94 -2.02
CA LEU A 271 3.01 6.83 -0.75
C LEU A 271 4.44 7.37 -0.89
N ASN A 272 4.75 8.43 -0.16
CA ASN A 272 6.12 8.91 0.02
C ASN A 272 6.77 8.16 1.16
N VAL A 273 7.94 7.60 0.91
CA VAL A 273 8.72 6.86 1.91
C VAL A 273 10.03 7.58 2.11
N TYR A 274 10.39 7.83 3.37
CA TYR A 274 11.65 8.44 3.74
C TYR A 274 12.43 7.54 4.68
N ASP A 275 13.75 7.56 4.61
CA ASP A 275 14.61 6.99 5.65
C ASP A 275 14.98 8.06 6.71
N THR A 276 15.73 7.69 7.74
CA THR A 276 16.21 8.63 8.78
C THR A 276 17.22 9.66 8.28
N SER A 277 17.81 9.42 7.11
CA SER A 277 18.75 10.33 6.47
C SER A 277 18.06 11.27 5.48
N ASN A 278 16.71 11.25 5.45
CA ASN A 278 15.87 12.03 4.55
C ASN A 278 16.05 11.70 3.05
N HIS A 279 16.56 10.51 2.73
CA HIS A 279 16.42 9.94 1.40
C HIS A 279 14.96 9.57 1.16
N HIS A 280 14.52 9.61 -0.10
CA HIS A 280 13.10 9.54 -0.45
C HIS A 280 12.84 8.68 -1.67
N THR A 281 11.74 7.93 -1.61
CA THR A 281 11.16 7.26 -2.78
C THR A 281 9.64 7.39 -2.80
N VAL A 282 9.07 7.18 -3.98
CA VAL A 282 7.63 7.25 -4.22
C VAL A 282 7.14 5.86 -4.61
N VAL A 283 6.14 5.37 -3.88
CA VAL A 283 5.55 4.05 -4.08
C VAL A 283 4.08 4.23 -4.43
N LEU A 284 3.67 3.61 -5.54
CA LEU A 284 2.30 3.71 -6.04
C LEU A 284 1.47 2.51 -5.56
N ASN A 285 0.19 2.77 -5.32
CA ASN A 285 -0.81 1.73 -5.07
C ASN A 285 -1.23 1.13 -6.41
N LEU A 286 -0.69 -0.04 -6.76
CA LEU A 286 -0.91 -0.64 -8.07
C LEU A 286 -1.75 -1.91 -7.94
N ALA A 287 -2.53 -2.16 -9.00
CA ALA A 287 -3.21 -3.42 -9.14
C ALA A 287 -2.18 -4.54 -9.32
N LYS A 288 -2.49 -5.72 -8.77
CA LYS A 288 -1.65 -6.92 -8.93
C LYS A 288 -0.23 -6.74 -8.37
N CYS A 289 -0.06 -5.97 -7.30
CA CYS A 289 1.10 -6.02 -6.38
C CYS A 289 1.21 -7.34 -5.58
N LEU A 290 0.83 -8.43 -6.26
CA LEU A 290 1.05 -9.82 -5.96
C LEU A 290 0.20 -10.37 -4.80
N THR A 291 0.39 -10.05 -3.52
CA THR A 291 -0.42 -10.76 -2.49
C THR A 291 -1.92 -10.42 -2.51
N HIS A 292 -2.33 -9.28 -3.09
CA HIS A 292 -3.71 -8.77 -3.09
C HIS A 292 -4.08 -8.07 -4.40
N PRO A 293 -5.39 -7.80 -4.67
CA PRO A 293 -5.82 -7.10 -5.89
C PRO A 293 -5.19 -5.72 -6.09
N LYS A 294 -4.92 -4.97 -5.02
CA LYS A 294 -4.22 -3.68 -5.01
C LYS A 294 -3.34 -3.53 -3.75
N GLY A 295 -2.18 -2.91 -3.88
CA GLY A 295 -1.30 -2.59 -2.76
C GLY A 295 -0.05 -1.80 -3.16
N TYR A 296 0.80 -1.52 -2.18
CA TYR A 296 2.11 -0.90 -2.34
C TYR A 296 3.20 -1.94 -2.17
N MET A 297 4.31 -1.75 -2.87
CA MET A 297 5.45 -2.67 -2.82
C MET A 297 6.77 -1.91 -2.92
N MET A 298 7.76 -2.36 -2.16
CA MET A 298 9.09 -1.76 -2.12
C MET A 298 10.11 -2.78 -1.59
N THR A 299 11.39 -2.44 -1.68
CA THR A 299 12.50 -3.30 -1.25
C THR A 299 13.39 -2.59 -0.22
N PRO A 300 12.86 -2.26 0.98
CA PRO A 300 13.61 -1.51 1.96
C PRO A 300 14.80 -2.30 2.52
N PHE A 301 15.75 -1.55 3.05
CA PHE A 301 16.87 -2.07 3.82
C PHE A 301 16.41 -2.43 5.24
N ALA A 302 16.73 -3.64 5.68
CA ALA A 302 16.37 -4.13 7.00
C ALA A 302 17.07 -3.34 8.11
N ARG A 303 16.48 -3.37 9.32
CA ARG A 303 17.01 -2.69 10.52
C ARG A 303 17.08 -1.17 10.38
N GLN A 304 16.17 -0.58 9.62
CA GLN A 304 16.07 0.87 9.41
C GLN A 304 14.70 1.43 9.78
N THR A 305 14.69 2.71 10.06
CA THR A 305 13.47 3.48 10.29
C THR A 305 12.99 4.09 9.00
N TYR A 306 11.71 3.87 8.68
CA TYR A 306 11.07 4.48 7.54
C TYR A 306 9.89 5.37 7.96
N PHE A 307 9.75 6.52 7.33
CA PHE A 307 8.62 7.42 7.51
C PHE A 307 7.70 7.31 6.30
N PHE A 308 6.42 7.05 6.53
CA PHE A 308 5.43 6.72 5.51
C PHE A 308 4.37 7.81 5.44
N GLN A 309 4.39 8.58 4.34
CA GLN A 309 3.49 9.71 4.14
C GLN A 309 2.59 9.48 2.92
N PHE A 310 1.31 9.21 3.18
CA PHE A 310 0.31 9.10 2.12
C PHE A 310 -0.08 10.50 1.62
N GLN A 311 0.03 10.71 0.32
CA GLN A 311 -0.40 11.94 -0.32
C GLN A 311 -1.94 11.95 -0.40
N ASN A 312 -2.58 13.07 0.00
CA ASN A 312 -4.03 13.27 -0.13
C ASN A 312 -4.92 12.18 0.48
N ALA A 313 -4.41 11.42 1.45
CA ALA A 313 -5.24 10.49 2.22
C ALA A 313 -6.33 11.29 2.93
N ASN A 314 -7.59 11.10 2.54
CA ASN A 314 -8.78 11.63 3.21
C ASN A 314 -9.32 10.48 4.03
N VAL A 315 -9.14 10.45 5.35
CA VAL A 315 -9.49 9.23 6.08
C VAL A 315 -10.25 9.49 7.36
N THR A 316 -11.52 9.09 7.32
CA THR A 316 -12.36 8.69 8.46
C THR A 316 -12.70 7.20 8.30
N ASP A 317 -11.74 6.36 7.89
CA ASP A 317 -11.96 4.94 7.63
C ASP A 317 -10.90 4.05 8.30
N LEU A 318 -11.30 2.81 8.59
CA LEU A 318 -10.46 1.73 9.09
C LEU A 318 -9.38 1.31 8.08
N PHE A 319 -8.17 1.07 8.57
CA PHE A 319 -7.03 0.59 7.81
C PHE A 319 -6.67 -0.81 8.25
N PHE A 320 -6.45 -1.71 7.29
CA PHE A 320 -5.79 -2.98 7.54
C PHE A 320 -4.37 -2.88 7.00
N LEU A 321 -3.37 -2.90 7.87
CA LEU A 321 -1.97 -3.05 7.51
C LEU A 321 -1.61 -4.53 7.52
N ARG A 322 -1.38 -5.13 6.35
CA ARG A 322 -0.73 -6.45 6.27
C ARG A 322 0.69 -6.32 5.78
N PHE A 323 1.62 -6.82 6.57
CA PHE A 323 3.04 -6.85 6.32
C PHE A 323 3.45 -8.27 5.95
N PHE A 324 4.21 -8.44 4.86
CA PHE A 324 4.65 -9.76 4.42
C PHE A 324 6.18 -9.86 4.47
N ASN A 325 6.72 -10.94 5.04
CA ASN A 325 8.15 -11.30 5.04
C ASN A 325 9.13 -10.19 5.50
N ILE A 326 8.91 -9.58 6.68
CA ILE A 326 9.79 -8.53 7.26
C ILE A 326 10.95 -9.07 8.10
N TYR A 327 12.20 -8.95 7.63
CA TYR A 327 13.40 -9.29 8.40
C TYR A 327 13.91 -8.14 9.28
N TYR A 328 13.11 -7.65 10.22
CA TYR A 328 13.49 -6.69 11.30
C TYR A 328 13.36 -5.18 11.03
N ILE A 329 12.84 -4.57 12.09
CA ILE A 329 12.62 -3.17 12.45
C ILE A 329 12.14 -2.36 11.25
N LYS A 330 10.82 -2.23 11.17
CA LYS A 330 10.18 -1.24 10.34
C LYS A 330 9.41 -0.31 11.25
N TYR A 331 9.92 0.91 11.39
CA TYR A 331 9.10 2.02 11.88
C TYR A 331 8.20 2.42 10.72
N VAL A 332 6.90 2.54 10.97
CA VAL A 332 5.95 3.15 10.04
C VAL A 332 5.45 4.36 10.75
N SER A 333 5.98 5.52 10.39
CA SER A 333 5.52 6.80 10.91
C SER A 333 4.50 7.41 9.97
N TYR A 334 3.24 7.43 10.38
CA TYR A 334 2.14 8.11 9.68
C TYR A 334 1.69 9.33 10.48
N GLN A 335 1.17 10.36 9.78
CA GLN A 335 0.60 11.56 10.39
C GLN A 335 -0.94 11.57 10.41
N PRO A 336 -1.61 10.79 11.30
CA PRO A 336 -3.02 10.98 11.54
C PRO A 336 -3.24 12.19 12.47
N ASP A 337 -4.34 12.92 12.29
CA ASP A 337 -4.67 14.01 13.22
C ASP A 337 -5.12 13.43 14.59
N LEU A 338 -5.82 12.28 14.58
CA LEU A 338 -6.18 11.50 15.76
C LEU A 338 -6.10 10.00 15.48
N VAL A 339 -5.83 9.22 16.52
CA VAL A 339 -5.98 7.77 16.52
C VAL A 339 -7.14 7.43 17.45
N ASP A 340 -8.24 6.92 16.91
CA ASP A 340 -9.49 6.69 17.66
C ASP A 340 -9.46 5.35 18.38
N THR A 341 -9.16 4.27 17.64
CA THR A 341 -9.01 2.93 18.19
C THR A 341 -7.90 2.17 17.46
N ILE A 342 -7.10 1.42 18.23
CA ILE A 342 -6.08 0.52 17.69
C ILE A 342 -6.45 -0.88 18.14
N SER A 343 -6.80 -1.75 17.19
CA SER A 343 -7.17 -3.13 17.47
C SER A 343 -6.49 -4.05 16.48
N SER A 344 -5.79 -5.08 16.93
CA SER A 344 -5.28 -6.12 16.02
C SER A 344 -5.05 -7.40 16.78
N THR A 345 -4.94 -8.48 16.04
CA THR A 345 -4.59 -9.81 16.54
C THR A 345 -3.12 -9.94 16.97
N SER A 346 -2.29 -8.91 16.78
CA SER A 346 -0.82 -8.94 16.98
C SER A 346 -0.26 -7.70 17.69
N LEU A 347 -1.12 -6.80 18.16
CA LEU A 347 -0.74 -5.64 18.94
C LEU A 347 -0.53 -6.02 20.41
N VAL A 348 0.55 -5.51 20.98
CA VAL A 348 0.86 -5.58 22.42
C VAL A 348 0.40 -4.26 23.07
N THR A 349 0.74 -4.04 24.34
CA THR A 349 0.43 -2.83 25.11
C THR A 349 1.02 -1.56 24.48
N PRO A 350 0.28 -0.43 24.45
CA PRO A 350 0.85 0.87 24.06
C PRO A 350 2.07 1.22 24.89
N SER A 351 3.14 1.66 24.22
CA SER A 351 4.26 2.28 24.90
C SER A 351 3.88 3.70 25.34
N SER A 352 4.28 4.09 26.54
CA SER A 352 4.15 5.48 27.04
C SER A 352 5.25 6.40 26.53
N THR A 353 6.32 5.86 25.95
CA THR A 353 7.47 6.61 25.42
C THR A 353 7.75 6.25 23.96
N PRO A 354 8.43 7.13 23.20
CA PRO A 354 8.86 6.81 21.85
C PRO A 354 9.62 5.48 21.78
N LEU A 355 9.33 4.69 20.74
CA LEU A 355 9.96 3.38 20.56
C LEU A 355 11.43 3.52 20.14
N SER A 356 12.21 2.47 20.40
CA SER A 356 13.62 2.39 20.02
C SER A 356 13.96 1.03 19.44
N SER A 357 15.20 0.86 18.97
CA SER A 357 15.70 -0.43 18.49
C SER A 357 15.68 -1.54 19.56
N ALA A 358 15.51 -1.19 20.84
CA ALA A 358 15.38 -2.14 21.95
C ALA A 358 13.93 -2.65 22.16
N SER A 359 12.91 -1.91 21.71
CA SER A 359 11.48 -2.25 21.89
C SER A 359 11.09 -3.57 21.23
N ASN A 360 10.10 -4.29 21.74
CA ASN A 360 9.76 -5.64 21.28
C ASN A 360 8.96 -5.64 19.96
N ASN A 361 8.86 -6.82 19.33
CA ASN A 361 7.94 -7.01 18.21
C ASN A 361 6.51 -6.71 18.66
N GLY A 362 5.76 -5.92 17.89
CA GLY A 362 4.39 -5.58 18.22
C GLY A 362 4.22 -4.35 19.12
N ASP A 363 5.32 -3.79 19.65
CA ASP A 363 5.28 -2.52 20.38
C ASP A 363 4.86 -1.38 19.45
N TRP A 364 4.04 -0.48 19.96
CA TRP A 364 3.54 0.68 19.25
C TRP A 364 3.50 1.93 20.14
N TYR A 365 3.61 3.11 19.52
CA TYR A 365 3.59 4.41 20.19
C TYR A 365 2.88 5.44 19.31
N TYR A 366 1.98 6.24 19.87
CA TYR A 366 1.42 7.43 19.20
C TYR A 366 1.86 8.69 19.94
N GLY A 367 2.62 9.55 19.25
CA GLY A 367 3.05 10.83 19.79
C GLY A 367 2.02 11.91 19.50
N ASN A 368 1.17 12.25 20.49
CA ASN A 368 0.14 13.29 20.36
C ASN A 368 0.68 14.64 19.85
N ASN A 369 1.90 15.02 20.25
CA ASN A 369 2.51 16.30 19.85
C ASN A 369 3.05 16.31 18.42
N THR A 370 3.47 15.14 17.93
CA THR A 370 4.04 14.98 16.58
C THR A 370 3.00 14.47 15.59
N SER A 371 1.82 14.06 16.08
CA SER A 371 0.83 13.29 15.33
C SER A 371 1.49 12.10 14.64
N VAL A 372 2.38 11.36 15.30
CA VAL A 372 3.13 10.26 14.67
C VAL A 372 2.76 8.93 15.32
N PHE A 373 2.15 8.03 14.56
CA PHE A 373 2.01 6.62 14.95
C PHE A 373 3.28 5.87 14.58
N THR A 374 3.84 5.08 15.50
CA THR A 374 5.01 4.23 15.27
C THR A 374 4.69 2.80 15.68
N TYR A 375 5.07 1.82 14.86
CA TYR A 375 4.97 0.39 15.17
C TYR A 375 6.31 -0.31 14.92
N ILE A 376 6.61 -1.37 15.68
CA ILE A 376 7.81 -2.20 15.46
C ILE A 376 7.43 -3.60 14.98
N VAL A 377 7.93 -3.93 13.79
CA VAL A 377 8.00 -5.32 13.31
C VAL A 377 9.42 -5.87 13.59
N LYS A 378 9.52 -6.92 14.39
CA LYS A 378 10.74 -7.68 14.65
C LYS A 378 10.45 -9.16 14.48
N ASN A 379 11.25 -9.86 13.69
CA ASN A 379 11.23 -11.31 13.67
C ASN A 379 12.27 -11.80 14.69
N PRO A 380 11.97 -12.58 15.73
CA PRO A 380 12.96 -12.91 16.78
C PRO A 380 14.08 -13.87 16.33
N SER A 381 13.98 -14.50 15.16
CA SER A 381 14.94 -15.50 14.68
C SER A 381 15.48 -15.17 13.28
N THR A 382 16.80 -15.23 13.11
CA THR A 382 17.48 -15.00 11.82
C THR A 382 17.26 -16.11 10.81
N ASN A 383 16.78 -17.28 11.26
CA ASN A 383 16.67 -18.51 10.47
C ASN A 383 15.22 -18.88 10.12
N THR A 384 14.23 -18.11 10.57
CA THR A 384 12.82 -18.34 10.21
C THR A 384 12.35 -17.20 9.33
N ILE A 385 11.56 -17.55 8.32
CA ILE A 385 10.92 -16.56 7.47
C ILE A 385 9.97 -15.74 8.32
N PRO A 386 9.93 -14.41 8.13
CA PRO A 386 9.04 -13.59 8.90
C PRO A 386 7.58 -13.95 8.63
N THR A 387 6.80 -14.12 9.69
CA THR A 387 5.35 -14.27 9.58
C THR A 387 4.72 -12.96 9.15
N ASP A 388 3.63 -13.07 8.40
CA ASP A 388 2.87 -11.90 8.00
C ASP A 388 2.26 -11.25 9.25
N VAL A 389 2.37 -9.93 9.35
CA VAL A 389 1.82 -9.17 10.48
C VAL A 389 0.61 -8.40 9.99
N SER A 390 -0.55 -8.63 10.62
CA SER A 390 -1.77 -7.87 10.37
C SER A 390 -2.02 -6.88 11.51
N ILE A 391 -2.10 -5.59 11.20
CA ILE A 391 -2.52 -4.52 12.08
C ILE A 391 -3.82 -3.95 11.55
N GLU A 392 -4.79 -3.73 12.40
CA GLU A 392 -5.96 -2.94 12.06
C GLU A 392 -5.89 -1.62 12.84
N LEU A 393 -5.92 -0.50 12.13
CA LEU A 393 -5.79 0.85 12.68
C LEU A 393 -7.04 1.62 12.30
N ASN A 394 -7.71 2.23 13.27
CA ASN A 394 -8.74 3.21 13.01
C ASN A 394 -8.15 4.60 13.28
N VAL A 395 -7.83 5.34 12.21
CA VAL A 395 -7.23 6.66 12.33
C VAL A 395 -8.09 7.71 11.63
N VAL A 396 -8.18 8.87 12.26
CA VAL A 396 -9.04 9.97 11.88
C VAL A 396 -8.18 11.13 11.41
N LYS A 397 -8.44 11.58 10.18
CA LYS A 397 -7.93 12.84 9.65
C LYS A 397 -8.99 13.91 9.84
N CYS A 398 -8.64 14.93 10.58
CA CYS A 398 -9.53 16.01 10.92
C CYS A 398 -9.62 17.02 9.78
N ARG A 399 -10.82 17.60 9.62
CA ARG A 399 -11.06 18.65 8.62
C ARG A 399 -10.26 19.93 8.90
N HIS A 400 -9.87 20.14 10.15
CA HIS A 400 -9.19 21.34 10.63
C HIS A 400 -7.91 20.96 11.39
N PRO A 401 -6.86 21.81 11.36
CA PRO A 401 -5.62 21.59 12.09
C PRO A 401 -5.87 21.30 13.58
N ASN A 402 -5.16 20.31 14.13
CA ASN A 402 -5.28 19.88 15.54
C ASN A 402 -6.68 19.38 15.94
N CYS A 403 -7.54 19.03 14.97
CA CYS A 403 -8.93 18.64 15.21
C CYS A 403 -9.76 19.71 15.93
N GLN A 404 -9.30 20.95 15.92
CA GLN A 404 -10.02 22.08 16.45
C GLN A 404 -10.70 22.78 15.28
N PRO A 405 -12.04 22.95 15.29
CA PRO A 405 -12.66 23.86 14.34
C PRO A 405 -11.99 25.24 14.47
N PRO A 406 -11.84 26.01 13.37
CA PRO A 406 -11.31 27.37 13.45
C PRO A 406 -12.08 28.11 14.53
N ALA A 407 -11.37 28.84 15.40
CA ALA A 407 -11.97 29.63 16.45
C ALA A 407 -13.08 30.47 15.83
N GLN A 408 -14.34 30.11 16.11
CA GLN A 408 -15.47 30.90 15.65
C GLN A 408 -15.30 32.29 16.27
N PRO A 409 -15.31 33.38 15.48
CA PRO A 409 -15.32 34.72 16.05
C PRO A 409 -16.58 34.87 16.89
N GLY A 410 -16.43 34.77 18.21
CA GLY A 410 -17.45 35.09 19.21
C GLY A 410 -18.71 34.23 19.15
N LEU A 411 -18.67 33.04 19.74
CA LEU A 411 -19.85 32.53 20.45
C LEU A 411 -20.02 33.37 21.72
N GLU A 412 -20.43 34.63 21.57
CA GLU A 412 -21.23 35.23 22.64
C GLU A 412 -22.55 34.44 22.65
N LEU A 413 -22.91 33.91 23.82
CA LEU A 413 -24.19 33.23 23.99
C LEU A 413 -25.30 34.16 23.47
N PRO A 414 -26.33 33.62 22.80
CA PRO A 414 -27.52 34.39 22.47
C PRO A 414 -27.95 35.25 23.65
N ALA A 415 -28.07 36.56 23.44
CA ALA A 415 -28.68 37.41 24.45
C ALA A 415 -30.12 36.91 24.60
N THR A 416 -30.42 36.30 25.75
CA THR A 416 -31.68 35.56 25.97
C THR A 416 -32.87 36.47 26.28
N GLN A 417 -32.65 37.79 26.29
CA GLN A 417 -33.66 38.78 26.64
C GLN A 417 -33.46 40.06 25.80
N ARG A 418 -34.56 40.60 25.28
CA ARG A 418 -34.63 41.89 24.61
C ARG A 418 -34.01 42.99 25.50
N PRO A 419 -33.02 43.76 25.03
CA PRO A 419 -32.42 44.84 25.80
C PRO A 419 -33.41 46.00 26.01
N THR A 420 -33.21 46.79 27.08
CA THR A 420 -33.98 48.02 27.32
C THR A 420 -33.04 49.22 27.29
N PRO A 421 -33.17 50.18 26.35
CA PRO A 421 -34.15 50.24 25.25
C PRO A 421 -33.76 49.35 24.05
N ALA A 422 -34.74 48.73 23.39
CA ALA A 422 -34.59 48.07 22.10
C ALA A 422 -34.88 49.06 20.96
N LEU A 423 -34.36 48.77 19.76
CA LEU A 423 -34.62 49.54 18.54
C LEU A 423 -35.83 48.95 17.81
N TYR A 424 -36.70 49.79 17.26
CA TYR A 424 -37.92 49.36 16.59
C TYR A 424 -37.91 49.68 15.10
N TRP A 425 -38.39 48.75 14.28
CA TRP A 425 -38.46 48.90 12.84
C TRP A 425 -39.33 50.08 12.43
N SER A 426 -40.43 50.31 13.15
CA SER A 426 -41.41 51.38 12.89
C SER A 426 -40.85 52.79 13.10
N ASN A 427 -39.79 52.95 13.90
CA ASN A 427 -39.27 54.24 14.33
C ASN A 427 -38.07 54.68 13.48
N ASP A 428 -38.24 55.77 12.74
CA ASP A 428 -37.23 56.33 11.84
C ASP A 428 -35.89 56.64 12.56
N SER A 429 -35.93 57.17 13.79
CA SER A 429 -34.71 57.49 14.57
C SER A 429 -33.91 56.26 15.00
N ASP A 430 -34.56 55.10 15.11
CA ASP A 430 -33.93 53.86 15.57
C ASP A 430 -33.04 53.23 14.48
N TRP A 431 -33.15 53.73 13.24
CA TRP A 431 -32.27 53.36 12.13
C TRP A 431 -30.95 54.12 12.08
N SER A 432 -30.62 54.91 13.11
CA SER A 432 -29.34 55.64 13.22
C SER A 432 -28.08 54.75 13.13
N PHE A 433 -28.21 53.42 13.32
CA PHE A 433 -27.12 52.46 13.13
C PHE A 433 -26.84 52.13 11.65
N ALA A 434 -27.77 52.42 10.74
CA ALA A 434 -27.67 52.03 9.34
C ALA A 434 -26.66 52.89 8.58
N THR A 435 -25.70 52.23 7.92
CA THR A 435 -24.65 52.90 7.14
C THR A 435 -25.11 53.25 5.74
N GLU A 436 -24.49 54.26 5.12
CA GLU A 436 -24.74 54.63 3.72
C GLU A 436 -24.65 53.40 2.78
N GLY A 437 -25.62 53.26 1.87
CA GLY A 437 -25.74 52.11 0.96
C GLY A 437 -26.65 50.98 1.45
N TYR A 438 -27.13 51.03 2.69
CA TYR A 438 -28.18 50.14 3.21
C TYR A 438 -29.48 50.92 3.50
N GLY A 439 -30.62 50.22 3.45
CA GLY A 439 -31.91 50.73 3.91
C GLY A 439 -31.83 51.08 5.40
N GLY A 440 -32.48 52.18 5.80
CA GLY A 440 -32.31 52.75 7.15
C GLY A 440 -31.42 54.01 7.18
N SER A 441 -30.58 54.22 6.16
CA SER A 441 -29.64 55.34 6.14
C SER A 441 -30.34 56.71 6.20
N ASN A 442 -29.71 57.65 6.91
CA ASN A 442 -30.26 58.96 7.27
C ASN A 442 -31.45 58.93 8.26
N GLU A 443 -31.53 57.90 9.12
CA GLU A 443 -32.59 57.78 10.12
C GLU A 443 -33.98 57.76 9.47
N VAL A 444 -34.12 56.98 8.40
CA VAL A 444 -35.39 56.78 7.70
C VAL A 444 -35.57 55.29 7.48
N LYS A 445 -36.72 54.74 7.90
CA LYS A 445 -36.99 53.30 7.77
C LYS A 445 -36.84 52.79 6.32
N PRO A 446 -36.39 51.55 6.12
CA PRO A 446 -36.19 50.96 4.80
C PRO A 446 -37.47 50.96 3.93
N VAL A 447 -37.26 51.07 2.62
CA VAL A 447 -38.30 50.97 1.59
C VAL A 447 -38.09 49.73 0.71
N ASP A 448 -39.04 49.45 -0.17
CA ASP A 448 -39.00 48.31 -1.09
C ASP A 448 -37.71 48.24 -1.92
N ASN A 449 -37.23 47.00 -2.08
CA ASN A 449 -36.05 46.60 -2.82
C ASN A 449 -34.75 47.25 -2.32
N THR A 450 -34.56 47.31 -1.01
CA THR A 450 -33.31 47.78 -0.38
C THR A 450 -32.51 46.62 0.23
N ASN A 451 -31.19 46.83 0.38
CA ASN A 451 -30.33 45.93 1.15
C ASN A 451 -30.35 46.36 2.62
N ILE A 452 -30.51 45.44 3.55
CA ILE A 452 -30.55 45.72 4.99
C ILE A 452 -29.41 44.97 5.66
N TYR A 453 -28.72 45.68 6.56
CA TYR A 453 -27.65 45.13 7.37
C TYR A 453 -27.89 45.45 8.84
N ILE A 454 -28.04 44.42 9.65
CA ILE A 454 -28.15 44.50 11.11
C ILE A 454 -26.77 44.16 11.69
N PRO A 455 -25.96 45.15 12.11
CA PRO A 455 -24.60 44.92 12.58
C PRO A 455 -24.59 44.32 13.99
N ARG A 456 -23.42 43.83 14.42
CA ARG A 456 -23.21 43.36 15.80
C ARG A 456 -23.53 44.45 16.81
N GLY A 457 -24.14 44.06 17.93
CA GLY A 457 -24.55 44.97 19.01
C GLY A 457 -25.90 45.68 18.77
N VAL A 458 -26.52 45.49 17.61
CA VAL A 458 -27.87 46.00 17.30
C VAL A 458 -28.90 44.91 17.56
N TRP A 459 -29.95 45.27 18.31
CA TRP A 459 -31.15 44.48 18.51
C TRP A 459 -32.34 45.24 17.94
N LEU A 460 -32.83 44.80 16.78
CA LEU A 460 -33.94 45.45 16.07
C LEU A 460 -35.20 44.59 16.15
N VAL A 461 -36.29 45.20 16.58
CA VAL A 461 -37.61 44.57 16.72
C VAL A 461 -38.50 44.96 15.55
N VAL A 462 -39.01 43.98 14.83
CA VAL A 462 -39.97 44.12 13.73
C VAL A 462 -41.37 44.22 14.33
N ASP A 463 -41.84 45.44 14.49
CA ASP A 463 -43.16 45.82 15.00
C ASP A 463 -44.07 46.40 13.89
N TYR A 464 -43.62 46.36 12.64
CA TYR A 464 -44.26 46.99 11.50
C TYR A 464 -44.10 46.12 10.24
N PRO A 465 -45.08 46.11 9.31
CA PRO A 465 -44.98 45.33 8.08
C PRO A 465 -43.70 45.62 7.29
N LEU A 466 -42.97 44.55 6.95
CA LEU A 466 -41.72 44.65 6.22
C LEU A 466 -41.93 44.95 4.73
N PRO A 467 -41.10 45.81 4.11
CA PRO A 467 -41.04 45.96 2.66
C PRO A 467 -40.42 44.70 2.01
N ARG A 468 -40.42 44.62 0.68
CA ARG A 468 -39.62 43.61 -0.03
C ARG A 468 -38.13 43.96 0.09
N ILE A 469 -37.31 43.00 0.50
CA ILE A 469 -35.88 43.18 0.79
C ILE A 469 -35.05 42.50 -0.31
N LEU A 470 -34.01 43.14 -0.84
CA LEU A 470 -33.11 42.49 -1.81
C LEU A 470 -32.11 41.56 -1.13
N SER A 471 -31.47 42.05 -0.07
CA SER A 471 -30.51 41.27 0.70
C SER A 471 -30.62 41.66 2.17
N LEU A 472 -30.80 40.66 3.04
CA LEU A 472 -30.86 40.81 4.48
C LEU A 472 -29.63 40.16 5.10
N ARG A 473 -28.72 40.96 5.64
CA ARG A 473 -27.56 40.50 6.41
C ARG A 473 -27.75 40.75 7.89
N ILE A 474 -27.57 39.71 8.70
CA ILE A 474 -27.77 39.76 10.15
C ILE A 474 -26.49 39.30 10.85
N ASP A 475 -25.77 40.26 11.43
CA ASP A 475 -24.64 40.04 12.33
C ASP A 475 -25.03 40.38 13.80
N GLY A 476 -26.14 41.10 14.04
CA GLY A 476 -26.76 41.39 15.34
C GLY A 476 -28.03 40.56 15.61
N VAL A 477 -29.11 41.14 16.13
CA VAL A 477 -30.40 40.45 16.38
C VAL A 477 -31.54 41.14 15.63
N LEU A 478 -32.32 40.36 14.89
CA LEU A 478 -33.59 40.77 14.28
C LEU A 478 -34.72 39.95 14.91
N GLU A 479 -35.49 40.57 15.77
CA GLU A 479 -36.63 39.98 16.50
C GLU A 479 -37.95 40.35 15.81
N PHE A 480 -38.89 39.43 15.69
CA PHE A 480 -40.28 39.74 15.30
C PHE A 480 -41.16 39.92 16.54
N GLU A 481 -41.85 41.06 16.62
CA GLU A 481 -42.68 41.44 17.78
C GLU A 481 -43.76 40.39 18.05
N GLN A 482 -43.90 39.99 19.31
CA GLN A 482 -44.77 38.89 19.69
C GLN A 482 -46.23 39.16 19.32
N GLY A 483 -46.92 38.12 18.82
CA GLY A 483 -48.36 38.17 18.53
C GLY A 483 -48.72 38.82 17.20
N ILE A 484 -47.72 39.23 16.40
CA ILE A 484 -47.90 39.76 15.05
C ILE A 484 -47.53 38.68 14.04
N ASN A 485 -48.45 38.33 13.13
CA ASN A 485 -48.10 37.47 12.00
C ASN A 485 -47.40 38.31 10.93
N ASP A 486 -46.20 37.89 10.55
CA ASP A 486 -45.35 38.65 9.64
C ASP A 486 -45.07 37.89 8.35
N THR A 487 -44.71 38.65 7.32
CA THR A 487 -44.25 38.11 6.05
C THR A 487 -42.96 38.81 5.65
N LEU A 488 -41.92 38.01 5.41
CA LEU A 488 -40.60 38.44 4.98
C LEU A 488 -40.41 38.07 3.51
N TYR A 489 -40.48 39.06 2.62
CA TYR A 489 -40.13 38.91 1.20
C TYR A 489 -38.66 39.29 1.01
N VAL A 490 -37.78 38.35 0.69
CA VAL A 490 -36.34 38.60 0.64
C VAL A 490 -35.58 37.72 -0.36
N ASP A 491 -34.87 38.33 -1.32
CA ASP A 491 -34.17 37.54 -2.35
C ASP A 491 -32.92 36.79 -1.80
N ASN A 492 -32.29 37.30 -0.72
CA ASN A 492 -31.16 36.63 -0.05
C ASN A 492 -31.12 36.95 1.46
N ILE A 493 -30.97 35.93 2.31
CA ILE A 493 -30.72 36.09 3.75
C ILE A 493 -29.34 35.52 4.10
N LEU A 494 -28.51 36.32 4.76
CA LEU A 494 -27.22 35.92 5.31
C LEU A 494 -27.18 36.19 6.81
N ILE A 495 -27.08 35.13 7.62
CA ILE A 495 -26.92 35.25 9.08
C ILE A 495 -25.47 34.90 9.43
N ASN A 496 -24.71 35.86 9.96
CA ASN A 496 -23.28 35.75 10.22
C ASN A 496 -22.95 36.08 11.69
N GLY A 497 -23.18 35.10 12.58
CA GLY A 497 -23.00 35.25 14.02
C GLY A 497 -24.13 36.00 14.74
N GLY A 498 -25.14 36.49 13.99
CA GLY A 498 -26.35 37.12 14.52
C GLY A 498 -27.55 36.17 14.66
N GLN A 499 -28.74 36.71 14.96
CA GLN A 499 -29.96 35.96 15.29
C GLN A 499 -31.20 36.51 14.61
N LEU A 500 -32.07 35.61 14.17
CA LEU A 500 -33.42 35.89 13.68
C LEU A 500 -34.41 35.23 14.65
N GLU A 501 -35.16 36.02 15.40
CA GLU A 501 -35.96 35.54 16.53
C GLU A 501 -37.47 35.71 16.30
N LEU A 502 -38.24 34.70 16.69
CA LEU A 502 -39.71 34.67 16.63
C LEU A 502 -40.23 33.92 17.87
N GLY A 503 -41.23 34.46 18.56
CA GLY A 503 -41.87 33.77 19.69
C GLY A 503 -40.96 33.51 20.91
N ILE A 504 -40.11 34.49 21.27
CA ILE A 504 -39.09 34.35 22.32
C ILE A 504 -39.65 34.21 23.75
N THR A 505 -40.90 34.62 23.96
CA THR A 505 -41.63 34.53 25.23
C THR A 505 -42.55 33.30 25.24
N MET A 506 -42.42 32.46 26.26
CA MET A 506 -43.32 31.32 26.48
C MET A 506 -44.70 31.78 26.98
N ASP A 507 -45.48 32.45 26.12
CA ASP A 507 -46.92 32.63 26.34
C ASP A 507 -47.67 31.51 25.61
N THR A 508 -48.29 30.61 26.36
CA THR A 508 -49.03 29.46 25.82
C THR A 508 -50.35 29.83 25.15
N SER A 509 -50.67 31.12 25.01
CA SER A 509 -51.96 31.61 24.49
C SER A 509 -51.91 32.28 23.12
N THR A 510 -50.72 32.49 22.53
CA THR A 510 -50.56 33.16 21.23
C THR A 510 -49.69 32.36 20.26
N PHE A 511 -50.21 32.07 19.06
CA PHE A 511 -49.44 31.50 17.96
C PHE A 511 -48.99 32.63 17.03
N GLN A 512 -47.71 32.63 16.68
CA GLN A 512 -47.14 33.59 15.74
C GLN A 512 -46.62 32.84 14.50
N THR A 513 -46.89 33.37 13.31
CA THR A 513 -46.41 32.82 12.04
C THR A 513 -45.55 33.84 11.33
N LEU A 514 -44.38 33.40 10.84
CA LEU A 514 -43.54 34.14 9.92
C LEU A 514 -43.53 33.42 8.57
N ASN A 515 -44.11 34.04 7.53
CA ASN A 515 -44.02 33.52 6.16
C ASN A 515 -42.79 34.10 5.47
N VAL A 516 -41.84 33.26 5.05
CA VAL A 516 -40.63 33.70 4.34
C VAL A 516 -40.73 33.34 2.87
N PHE A 517 -40.64 34.33 2.00
CA PHE A 517 -40.64 34.16 0.54
C PHE A 517 -39.31 34.65 -0.02
N THR A 518 -38.58 33.74 -0.68
CA THR A 518 -37.31 34.02 -1.35
C THR A 518 -37.42 34.02 -2.86
#